data_AF-A0A9D6IZN5-F1
#
_entry.id   AF-A0A9D6IZN5-F1
#
_cell.length_a   1.000
_cell.length_b   1.000
_cell.length_c   1.000
_cell.angle_alpha   90.00
_cell.angle_beta   90.00
_cell.angle_gamma   90.00
#
_symmetry.space_group_name_H-M   'P 1'
#
loop_
_entity.id
_entity.type
_entity.pdbx_description
1 polymer ?
#
loop_
_entity_poly.entity_id
_entity_poly.type
_entity_poly.pdbx_seq_one_letter_code
_entity_poly.pdbx_strand_id
1 'polypeptide(L)' 'MASYPHLFAPLDLGFLKLENRIIMGSMHTRLEHEPDGAARLAAFYAERARGG' A
#
# COMPACT_ATOMS: atom_id res chain seq x y z
N MET A 1 17.95 -17.24 -10.49
CA MET A 1 16.97 -17.21 -9.37
C MET A 1 16.55 -15.77 -9.16
N ALA A 2 15.25 -15.50 -8.97
CA ALA A 2 14.82 -14.13 -8.63
C ALA A 2 15.41 -13.73 -7.27
N SER A 3 15.89 -12.49 -7.14
CA SER A 3 16.59 -12.02 -5.93
C SER A 3 15.73 -12.01 -4.67
N TYR A 4 14.40 -12.05 -4.80
CA TYR A 4 13.44 -12.03 -3.70
C TYR A 4 12.29 -13.03 -3.93
N PRO A 5 12.51 -14.33 -3.67
CA PRO A 5 11.55 -15.38 -4.04
C PRO A 5 10.22 -15.32 -3.29
N HIS A 6 10.17 -14.64 -2.14
CA HIS A 6 8.97 -14.57 -1.30
C HIS A 6 8.26 -13.21 -1.32
N LEU A 7 8.88 -12.17 -1.89
CA LEU A 7 8.37 -10.80 -1.78
C LEU A 7 6.99 -10.64 -2.43
N PHE A 8 6.83 -11.22 -3.62
CA PHE A 8 5.57 -11.24 -4.37
C PHE A 8 4.79 -12.55 -4.19
N ALA A 9 5.17 -13.39 -3.23
CA ALA A 9 4.41 -14.59 -2.94
C ALA A 9 3.20 -14.22 -2.06
N PRO A 10 2.00 -14.76 -2.33
CA PRO A 10 0.81 -14.42 -1.57
C PRO A 10 0.95 -14.75 -0.08
N LEU A 11 0.20 -14.02 0.75
CA LEU A 11 0.11 -14.23 2.19
C LEU A 11 -1.34 -14.46 2.58
N ASP A 12 -1.61 -15.64 3.13
CA ASP A 12 -2.93 -16.02 3.64
C ASP A 12 -3.01 -15.69 5.14
N LEU A 13 -4.02 -14.90 5.52
CA LEU A 13 -4.31 -14.51 6.90
C LEU A 13 -5.57 -15.21 7.45
N GLY A 14 -6.09 -16.23 6.76
CA GLY A 14 -7.27 -17.01 7.12
C GLY A 14 -8.59 -16.39 6.66
N PHE A 15 -8.79 -15.09 6.88
CA PHE A 15 -10.00 -14.36 6.44
C PHE A 15 -9.77 -13.47 5.22
N LEU A 16 -8.51 -13.23 4.87
CA LEU A 16 -8.08 -12.36 3.78
C LEU A 16 -6.78 -12.93 3.19
N LYS A 17 -6.64 -12.82 1.87
CA LYS A 17 -5.40 -13.18 1.16
C LYS A 17 -4.80 -11.92 0.54
N LEU A 18 -3.57 -11.59 0.94
CA LEU A 18 -2.80 -10.52 0.34
C LEU A 18 -2.05 -11.07 -0.88
N GLU A 19 -2.01 -10.29 -1.96
CA GLU A 19 -1.37 -10.69 -3.22
C GLU A 19 0.15 -10.78 -3.08
N ASN A 20 0.74 -9.95 -2.23
CA ASN A 20 2.17 -9.87 -1.97
C ASN A 20 2.45 -9.58 -0.49
N ARG A 21 3.73 -9.51 -0.12
CA ARG A 21 4.20 -9.25 1.26
C ARG A 21 4.75 -7.84 1.45
N ILE A 22 4.38 -6.93 0.56
CA ILE A 22 4.78 -5.52 0.62
C ILE A 22 3.69 -4.77 1.38
N ILE A 23 4.09 -4.05 2.43
CA ILE A 23 3.17 -3.26 3.25
C ILE A 23 3.60 -1.81 3.17
N MET A 24 2.66 -0.95 2.78
CA MET A 24 2.82 0.49 2.93
C MET A 24 2.64 0.84 4.41
N GLY A 25 3.72 1.29 5.05
CA GLY A 25 3.68 1.68 6.47
C GLY A 25 2.73 2.87 6.72
N SER A 26 2.23 2.97 7.95
CA SER A 26 1.51 4.16 8.41
C SER A 26 2.39 5.40 8.30
N MET A 27 1.83 6.50 7.79
CA MET A 27 2.55 7.74 7.56
C MET A 27 1.68 8.93 7.91
N HIS A 28 2.25 9.88 8.66
CA HIS A 28 1.70 11.23 8.76
C HIS A 28 2.25 12.04 7.58
N THR A 29 1.48 12.07 6.50
CA THR A 29 1.81 12.66 5.20
C THR A 29 1.84 14.19 5.22
N ARG A 30 1.32 14.81 6.28
CA ARG A 30 1.02 16.23 6.42
C ARG A 30 -0.08 16.73 5.49
N LEU A 31 -0.67 15.87 4.67
CA LEU A 31 -1.83 16.20 3.83
C LEU A 31 -3.14 16.20 4.62
N GLU A 32 -3.15 15.66 5.85
CA GLU A 32 -4.35 15.45 6.64
C GLU A 32 -5.00 16.78 7.08
N HIS A 33 -4.21 17.85 7.16
CA HIS A 33 -4.64 19.18 7.63
C HIS A 33 -4.61 20.24 6.53
N GLU A 34 -4.28 19.86 5.30
CA GLU A 34 -4.25 20.77 4.15
C GLU A 34 -5.66 20.99 3.59
N PRO A 35 -5.92 22.16 2.97
CA PRO A 35 -7.07 22.32 2.09
C PRO A 35 -7.09 21.18 1.05
N ASP A 36 -8.27 20.60 0.82
CA ASP A 36 -8.47 19.43 -0.04
C ASP A 36 -7.62 18.20 0.33
N GLY A 37 -7.20 18.09 1.59
CA GLY A 37 -6.38 17.01 2.11
C GLY A 37 -6.91 15.62 1.78
N ALA A 38 -8.23 15.42 1.87
CA ALA A 38 -8.89 14.17 1.52
C ALA A 38 -8.70 13.77 0.04
N ALA A 39 -8.86 14.72 -0.89
CA ALA A 39 -8.69 14.45 -2.32
C ALA A 39 -7.23 14.15 -2.66
N ARG A 40 -6.29 14.89 -2.04
CA ARG A 40 -4.85 14.68 -2.20
C ARG A 40 -4.40 13.33 -1.63
N LEU A 41 -4.93 12.95 -0.47
CA LEU A 41 -4.71 11.63 0.13
C LEU A 41 -5.29 10.51 -0.72
N ALA A 42 -6.50 10.68 -1.27
CA ALA A 42 -7.13 9.70 -2.15
C ALA A 42 -6.26 9.45 -3.40
N ALA A 43 -5.79 10.51 -4.06
CA ALA A 43 -4.89 10.39 -5.20
C ALA A 43 -3.56 9.73 -4.78
N PHE A 44 -2.99 10.13 -3.64
CA PHE A 44 -1.77 9.55 -3.10
C PHE A 44 -1.89 8.04 -2.90
N TYR A 45 -2.92 7.55 -2.21
CA TYR A 45 -3.12 6.13 -1.96
C TYR A 45 -3.49 5.35 -3.22
N ALA A 46 -4.31 5.94 -4.12
CA ALA A 46 -4.70 5.30 -5.38
C ALA A 46 -3.49 4.97 -6.26
N GLU A 47 -2.49 5.85 -6.33
CA GLU A 47 -1.25 5.59 -7.07
C GLU A 47 -0.45 4.40 -6.49
N ARG A 48 -0.41 4.23 -5.16
CA ARG A 48 0.30 3.11 -4.53
C ARG A 48 -0.46 1.80 -4.71
N ALA A 49 -1.78 1.83 -4.55
CA ALA A 49 -2.62 0.66 -4.80
C ALA A 49 -2.52 0.17 -6.25
N ARG A 50 -2.34 1.09 -7.22
CA ARG A 50 -2.11 0.72 -8.64
C ARG A 50 -0.74 0.09 -8.88
N GLY A 51 0.25 0.43 -8.05
CA GLY A 51 1.62 -0.09 -8.14
C GLY A 51 1.80 -1.52 -7.64
N GLY A 52 0.83 -2.04 -6.88
CA GLY A 52 0.90 -3.35 -6.22
C GLY A 52 1.50 -3.30 -4.83
#